data_AF-A0A5E5QXI5-F1
#
_entry.id   AF-A0A5E5QXI5-F1
#
_cell.length_a   1.000
_cell.length_b   1.000
_cell.length_c   1.000
_cell.angle_alpha   90.00
_cell.angle_beta   90.00
_cell.angle_gamma   90.00
#
_symmetry.space_group_name_H-M   'P 1'
#
loop_
_entity.id
_entity.type
_entity.pdbx_description
1 polymer ?
#
loop_
_entity_poly.entity_id
_entity_poly.type
_entity_poly.pdbx_seq_one_letter_code
_entity_poly.pdbx_strand_id
1 'polypeptide(L)'
;MLRNFVRGGAAISVLARELGAGLEVVDLGTAFPLEALPGVRHLRLAAGTANFVEAPAMGAEQCLLALEAGRESVRRAEQAGSQLFIGGEMGIGNTTAAAAMACALLDAPVSALVGPGTGLDASGVAHKAAVIERALALHGAHRADPFETLRRLGGLEIAALAGAYRPARRKAWSPWSTATSAASRRSARCA
;
A
#
# COMPACT_ATOMS: atom_id res chain seq x y z
N MET A 1 11.40 -4.27 14.80
CA MET A 1 11.15 -5.19 13.67
C MET A 1 12.04 -4.95 12.46
N LEU A 2 12.24 -3.71 11.96
CA LEU A 2 13.14 -3.46 10.81
C LEU A 2 14.53 -4.10 10.94
N ARG A 3 15.23 -3.86 12.06
CA ARG A 3 16.52 -4.53 12.34
C ARG A 3 16.41 -6.07 12.34
N ASN A 4 15.25 -6.63 12.70
CA ASN A 4 15.02 -8.07 12.72
C ASN A 4 14.84 -8.63 11.29
N PHE A 5 14.18 -7.89 10.39
CA PHE A 5 14.12 -8.26 8.96
C PHE A 5 15.52 -8.33 8.35
N VAL A 6 16.34 -7.31 8.59
CA VAL A 6 17.72 -7.22 8.08
C VAL A 6 18.60 -8.35 8.62
N ARG A 7 18.45 -8.70 9.90
CA ARG A 7 19.19 -9.81 10.53
C ARG A 7 18.66 -11.20 10.14
N GLY A 8 17.59 -11.28 9.34
CA GLY A 8 17.02 -12.55 8.90
C GLY A 8 16.23 -13.30 9.98
N GLY A 9 15.92 -12.65 11.11
CA GLY A 9 15.26 -13.27 12.27
C GLY A 9 13.74 -13.12 12.31
N ALA A 10 13.15 -12.40 11.36
CA ALA A 10 11.69 -12.35 11.23
C ALA A 10 11.16 -13.58 10.50
N ALA A 11 9.92 -13.99 10.82
CA ALA A 11 9.29 -15.14 10.18
C ALA A 11 9.30 -15.05 8.64
N ILE A 12 8.96 -13.88 8.09
CA ILE A 12 9.00 -13.66 6.62
C ILE A 12 10.42 -13.77 6.05
N SER A 13 11.45 -13.37 6.81
CA SER A 13 12.84 -13.50 6.37
C SER A 13 13.26 -14.96 6.26
N VAL A 14 12.81 -15.80 7.20
CA VAL A 14 13.05 -17.25 7.16
C VAL A 14 12.29 -17.86 5.97
N LEU A 15 11.00 -17.60 5.83
CA LEU A 15 10.18 -18.14 4.75
C LEU A 15 10.68 -17.74 3.35
N ALA A 16 11.07 -16.47 3.18
CA ALA A 16 11.62 -16.00 1.91
C ALA A 16 12.90 -16.76 1.55
N ARG A 17 13.80 -17.00 2.52
CA ARG A 17 15.01 -17.78 2.31
C ARG A 17 14.71 -19.24 1.97
N GLU A 18 13.80 -19.90 2.70
CA GLU A 18 13.41 -21.29 2.43
C GLU A 18 12.81 -21.47 1.02
N LEU A 19 12.13 -20.43 0.50
CA LEU A 19 11.54 -20.43 -0.84
C LEU A 19 12.47 -19.88 -1.93
N GLY A 20 13.69 -19.44 -1.58
CA GLY A 20 14.58 -18.74 -2.53
C GLY A 20 13.99 -17.43 -3.09
N ALA A 21 13.04 -16.83 -2.38
CA ALA A 21 12.35 -15.60 -2.78
C ALA A 21 13.13 -14.35 -2.34
N GLY A 22 13.16 -13.34 -3.19
CA GLY A 22 13.69 -12.02 -2.82
C GLY A 22 12.81 -11.34 -1.76
N LEU A 23 13.44 -10.78 -0.73
CA LEU A 23 12.77 -9.97 0.29
C LEU A 23 13.28 -8.52 0.22
N GLU A 24 12.42 -7.60 -0.22
CA GLU A 24 12.67 -6.16 -0.13
C GLU A 24 11.93 -5.59 1.09
N VAL A 25 12.62 -4.77 1.88
CA VAL A 25 12.04 -4.02 3.00
C VAL A 25 12.07 -2.54 2.68
N VAL A 26 10.90 -1.88 2.72
CA VAL A 26 10.77 -0.44 2.45
C VAL A 26 10.23 0.26 3.69
N ASP A 27 11.01 1.21 4.23
CA ASP A 27 10.60 2.08 5.34
C ASP A 27 9.98 3.36 4.78
N LEU A 28 8.65 3.43 4.84
CA LEU A 28 7.87 4.56 4.35
C LEU A 28 7.73 5.67 5.38
N GLY A 29 7.86 5.37 6.67
CA GLY A 29 7.62 6.37 7.70
C GLY A 29 7.55 5.82 9.11
N THR A 30 8.60 5.14 9.56
CA THR A 30 8.74 4.77 10.97
C THR A 30 8.73 6.03 11.85
N ALA A 31 7.95 6.01 12.95
CA ALA A 31 7.76 7.18 13.82
C ALA A 31 9.04 7.72 14.45
N PHE A 32 10.00 6.84 14.73
CA PHE A 32 11.28 7.22 15.30
C PHE A 32 12.37 7.17 14.23
N PRO A 33 13.27 8.17 14.19
CA PRO A 33 14.40 8.14 13.28
C PRO A 33 15.28 6.90 13.59
N LEU A 34 15.67 6.22 12.54
CA LEU A 34 16.60 5.09 12.57
C LEU A 34 17.86 5.46 11.80
N GLU A 35 19.00 4.91 12.22
CA GLU A 35 20.18 4.88 11.37
C GLU A 35 19.86 4.16 10.05
N ALA A 36 20.55 4.53 8.97
CA ALA A 36 20.38 3.84 7.70
C ALA A 36 20.75 2.36 7.87
N LEU A 37 19.77 1.48 7.65
CA LEU A 37 19.96 0.04 7.78
C LEU A 37 20.29 -0.56 6.40
N PRO A 38 21.43 -1.25 6.25
CA PRO A 38 21.72 -2.01 5.03
C PRO A 38 20.58 -3.00 4.72
N GLY A 39 20.15 -3.08 3.47
CA GLY A 39 19.04 -3.94 3.05
C GLY A 39 17.63 -3.35 3.30
N VAL A 40 17.52 -2.13 3.83
CA VAL A 40 16.24 -1.40 3.93
C VAL A 40 16.27 -0.19 3.01
N ARG A 41 15.22 -0.03 2.20
CA ARG A 41 15.00 1.19 1.42
C ARG A 41 14.25 2.20 2.27
N HIS A 42 14.95 3.23 2.74
CA HIS A 42 14.36 4.29 3.55
C HIS A 42 13.83 5.44 2.70
N LEU A 43 12.51 5.55 2.56
CA LEU A 43 11.84 6.68 1.90
C LEU A 43 11.41 7.76 2.90
N ARG A 44 11.01 7.37 4.12
CA ARG A 44 10.72 8.28 5.25
C ARG A 44 9.83 9.47 4.86
N LEU A 45 8.67 9.18 4.27
CA LEU A 45 7.66 10.15 3.82
C LEU A 45 7.05 10.96 4.97
N ALA A 46 7.04 10.40 6.18
CA ALA A 46 6.63 11.05 7.42
C ALA A 46 7.21 10.31 8.64
N ALA A 47 7.14 10.92 9.83
CA ALA A 47 7.41 10.26 11.09
C ALA A 47 6.13 9.59 11.63
N GLY A 48 5.65 8.55 10.94
CA GLY A 48 4.33 7.97 11.15
C GLY A 48 3.21 8.81 10.53
N THR A 49 2.00 8.26 10.51
CA THR A 49 0.78 8.99 10.15
C THR A 49 0.27 9.84 11.32
N ALA A 50 -0.55 10.85 11.01
CA ALA A 50 -1.29 11.58 12.02
C ALA A 50 -2.38 10.69 12.65
N ASN A 51 -2.82 11.07 13.86
CA ASN A 51 -3.94 10.42 14.51
C ASN A 51 -5.24 10.68 13.73
N PHE A 52 -5.75 9.66 13.04
CA PHE A 52 -6.96 9.80 12.20
C PHE A 52 -8.25 10.12 12.98
N VAL A 53 -8.19 10.09 14.32
CA VAL A 53 -9.31 10.48 15.17
C VAL A 53 -9.44 12.00 15.26
N GLU A 54 -8.38 12.74 14.91
CA GLU A 54 -8.29 14.19 15.05
C GLU A 54 -8.17 14.91 13.70
N ALA A 55 -7.46 14.32 12.74
CA ALA A 55 -7.19 14.89 11.43
C ALA A 55 -6.91 13.77 10.42
N PRO A 56 -6.90 14.01 9.09
CA PRO A 56 -6.53 12.97 8.13
C PRO A 56 -5.17 12.32 8.44
N ALA A 57 -5.07 10.99 8.33
CA ALA A 57 -3.84 10.23 8.61
C ALA A 57 -2.61 10.73 7.83
N MET A 58 -2.80 11.21 6.61
CA MET A 58 -1.71 11.78 5.80
C MET A 58 -2.17 12.89 4.85
N GLY A 59 -1.22 13.69 4.36
CA GLY A 59 -1.43 14.63 3.27
C GLY A 59 -1.65 13.92 1.93
N ALA A 60 -2.24 14.63 0.96
CA ALA A 60 -2.47 14.07 -0.37
C ALA A 60 -1.17 13.69 -1.08
N GLU A 61 -0.14 14.54 -0.97
CA GLU A 61 1.19 14.28 -1.51
C GLU A 61 1.83 13.04 -0.88
N GLN A 62 1.77 12.90 0.45
CA GLN A 62 2.29 11.73 1.17
C GLN A 62 1.58 10.44 0.72
N CYS A 63 0.25 10.49 0.55
CA CYS A 63 -0.51 9.34 0.05
C CYS A 63 -0.09 8.96 -1.37
N LEU A 64 0.11 9.94 -2.26
CA LEU A 64 0.55 9.70 -3.64
C LEU A 64 1.98 9.14 -3.70
N LEU A 65 2.89 9.66 -2.87
CA LEU A 65 4.25 9.14 -2.77
C LEU A 65 4.26 7.70 -2.22
N ALA A 66 3.43 7.38 -1.24
CA ALA A 66 3.30 6.03 -0.72
C ALA A 66 2.74 5.06 -1.78
N LEU A 67 1.70 5.47 -2.52
CA LEU A 67 1.16 4.71 -3.65
C LEU A 67 2.24 4.45 -4.72
N GLU A 68 3.05 5.46 -5.07
CA GLU A 68 4.12 5.28 -6.05
C GLU A 68 5.24 4.39 -5.51
N ALA A 69 5.59 4.49 -4.23
CA ALA A 69 6.57 3.61 -3.61
C ALA A 69 6.20 2.13 -3.74
N GLY A 70 4.92 1.80 -3.56
CA GLY A 70 4.39 0.45 -3.82
C GLY A 70 4.54 -0.01 -5.26
N ARG A 71 4.19 0.87 -6.21
CA ARG A 71 4.35 0.60 -7.66
C ARG A 71 5.80 0.36 -8.04
N GLU A 72 6.70 1.16 -7.48
CA GLU A 72 8.14 1.04 -7.69
C GLU A 72 8.70 -0.28 -7.12
N SER A 73 8.14 -0.79 -6.01
CA SER A 73 8.52 -2.12 -5.49
C SER A 73 8.15 -3.23 -6.47
N VAL A 74 6.98 -3.17 -7.10
CA VAL A 74 6.58 -4.14 -8.13
C VAL A 74 7.50 -4.05 -9.34
N ARG A 75 7.78 -2.83 -9.84
CA ARG A 75 8.70 -2.64 -10.98
C ARG A 75 10.09 -3.20 -10.71
N ARG A 76 10.63 -3.02 -9.51
CA ARG A 76 11.92 -3.61 -9.11
C ARG A 76 11.86 -5.14 -9.06
N ALA A 77 10.76 -5.71 -8.55
CA ALA A 77 10.56 -7.16 -8.54
C ALA A 77 10.49 -7.72 -9.97
N GLU A 78 9.77 -7.07 -10.88
CA GLU A 78 9.70 -7.44 -12.31
C GLU A 78 11.08 -7.35 -12.98
N GLN A 79 11.83 -6.27 -12.75
CA GLN A 79 13.19 -6.09 -13.28
C GLN A 79 14.17 -7.15 -12.75
N ALA A 80 13.95 -7.65 -11.54
CA ALA A 80 14.70 -8.76 -10.96
C ALA A 80 14.24 -10.14 -11.48
N GLY A 81 13.28 -10.19 -12.42
CA GLY A 81 12.78 -11.44 -13.01
C GLY A 81 11.73 -12.16 -12.15
N SER A 82 11.15 -11.50 -11.14
CA SER A 82 10.12 -12.10 -10.30
C SER A 82 8.84 -12.34 -11.09
N GLN A 83 8.31 -13.57 -11.00
CA GLN A 83 7.04 -13.94 -11.64
C GLN A 83 5.83 -13.76 -10.71
N LEU A 84 6.07 -13.62 -9.41
CA LEU A 84 5.06 -13.46 -8.37
C LEU A 84 5.51 -12.35 -7.41
N PHE A 85 4.60 -11.43 -7.11
CA PHE A 85 4.78 -10.41 -6.09
C PHE A 85 3.85 -10.70 -4.91
N ILE A 86 4.40 -10.71 -3.70
CA ILE A 86 3.64 -10.83 -2.45
C ILE A 86 3.90 -9.57 -1.63
N GLY A 87 2.88 -8.74 -1.46
CA GLY A 87 2.94 -7.56 -0.62
C GLY A 87 2.69 -7.92 0.84
N GLY A 88 3.61 -7.52 1.71
CA GLY A 88 3.45 -7.55 3.16
C GLY A 88 3.60 -6.14 3.74
N GLU A 89 3.10 -5.96 4.95
CA GLU A 89 3.18 -4.70 5.66
C GLU A 89 3.62 -4.93 7.11
N MET A 90 4.02 -3.86 7.79
CA MET A 90 4.36 -3.91 9.21
C MET A 90 4.17 -2.51 9.81
N GLY A 91 3.25 -2.40 10.76
CA GLY A 91 3.02 -1.17 11.52
C GLY A 91 2.35 -1.47 12.86
N ILE A 92 2.73 -0.76 13.92
CA ILE A 92 2.01 -0.88 15.20
C ILE A 92 0.70 -0.09 15.08
N GLY A 93 -0.43 -0.74 15.37
CA GLY A 93 -1.76 -0.12 15.27
C GLY A 93 -2.40 -0.16 13.88
N ASN A 94 -1.70 -0.67 12.87
CA ASN A 94 -2.19 -0.82 11.49
C ASN A 94 -3.53 -1.58 11.36
N THR A 95 -3.81 -2.54 12.25
CA THR A 95 -5.09 -3.30 12.26
C THR A 95 -6.28 -2.39 12.55
N THR A 96 -6.09 -1.31 13.31
CA THR A 96 -7.12 -0.29 13.53
C THR A 96 -7.38 0.50 12.23
N ALA A 97 -6.32 0.91 11.53
CA ALA A 97 -6.43 1.61 10.24
C ALA A 97 -7.10 0.72 9.17
N ALA A 98 -6.68 -0.54 9.08
CA ALA A 98 -7.26 -1.52 8.16
C ALA A 98 -8.75 -1.76 8.43
N ALA A 99 -9.13 -1.94 9.71
CA ALA A 99 -10.53 -2.11 10.10
C ALA A 99 -11.36 -0.84 9.81
N ALA A 100 -10.84 0.35 10.10
CA ALA A 100 -11.53 1.61 9.80
C ALA A 100 -11.77 1.79 8.29
N MET A 101 -10.75 1.53 7.46
CA MET A 101 -10.90 1.56 6.00
C MET A 101 -11.91 0.53 5.51
N ALA A 102 -11.86 -0.71 6.02
CA ALA A 102 -12.79 -1.76 5.63
C ALA A 102 -14.24 -1.39 5.99
N CYS A 103 -14.48 -0.84 7.19
CA CYS A 103 -15.81 -0.34 7.58
C CYS A 103 -16.30 0.75 6.62
N ALA A 104 -15.44 1.72 6.29
CA ALA A 104 -15.78 2.82 5.40
C ALA A 104 -16.09 2.37 3.96
N LEU A 105 -15.30 1.44 3.42
CA LEU A 105 -15.41 0.98 2.03
C LEU A 105 -16.53 -0.05 1.81
N LEU A 106 -16.85 -0.84 2.84
CA LEU A 106 -17.85 -1.91 2.76
C LEU A 106 -19.19 -1.53 3.39
N ASP A 107 -19.31 -0.33 3.96
CA ASP A 107 -20.46 0.12 4.77
C ASP A 107 -20.83 -0.89 5.86
N ALA A 108 -19.80 -1.53 6.44
CA ALA A 108 -19.95 -2.58 7.44
C ALA A 108 -19.88 -2.00 8.86
N PRO A 109 -20.63 -2.56 9.83
CA PRO A 109 -20.56 -2.11 11.21
C PRO A 109 -19.19 -2.42 11.83
N VAL A 110 -18.70 -1.51 12.66
CA VAL A 110 -17.39 -1.62 13.34
C VAL A 110 -17.28 -2.92 14.15
N SER A 111 -18.35 -3.31 14.83
CA SER A 111 -18.42 -4.55 15.62
C SER A 111 -18.19 -5.82 14.80
N ALA A 112 -18.39 -5.81 13.48
CA ALA A 112 -18.17 -6.97 12.61
C ALA A 112 -16.71 -7.10 12.15
N LEU A 113 -15.93 -6.02 12.16
CA LEU A 113 -14.59 -5.98 11.56
C LEU A 113 -13.47 -5.71 12.57
N VAL A 114 -13.80 -5.31 13.79
CA VAL A 114 -12.82 -5.08 14.85
C VAL A 114 -12.45 -6.40 15.54
N GLY A 115 -11.15 -6.60 15.70
CA GLY A 115 -10.61 -7.77 16.37
C GLY A 115 -9.42 -7.45 17.28
N PRO A 116 -8.88 -8.48 17.96
CA PRO A 116 -7.81 -8.32 18.95
C PRO A 116 -6.50 -7.83 18.33
N GLY A 117 -6.27 -8.04 17.03
CA GLY A 117 -5.01 -7.70 16.37
C GLY A 117 -3.85 -8.48 17.01
N THR A 118 -2.84 -7.77 17.52
CA THR A 118 -1.67 -8.36 18.18
C THR A 118 -1.91 -8.79 19.63
N GLY A 119 -3.14 -9.19 19.99
CA GLY A 119 -3.47 -9.77 21.30
C GLY A 119 -4.12 -8.82 22.32
N LEU A 120 -4.94 -7.87 21.86
CA LEU A 120 -5.78 -7.09 22.79
C LEU A 120 -6.80 -7.98 23.51
N ASP A 121 -7.10 -7.63 24.76
CA ASP A 121 -8.20 -8.19 25.54
C ASP A 121 -9.55 -7.57 25.12
N ALA A 122 -10.64 -8.00 25.76
CA ALA A 122 -11.97 -7.49 25.45
C ALA A 122 -12.10 -5.98 25.65
N SER A 123 -11.44 -5.41 26.67
CA SER A 123 -11.45 -3.97 26.91
C SER A 123 -10.71 -3.20 25.81
N GLY A 124 -9.55 -3.71 25.37
CA GLY A 124 -8.78 -3.16 24.26
C GLY A 124 -9.53 -3.24 22.92
N VAL A 125 -10.25 -4.33 22.67
CA VAL A 125 -11.11 -4.47 21.49
C VAL A 125 -12.26 -3.45 21.52
N ALA A 126 -12.93 -3.26 22.65
CA ALA A 126 -13.99 -2.26 22.80
C ALA A 126 -13.46 -0.83 22.62
N HIS A 127 -12.29 -0.52 23.18
CA HIS A 127 -11.63 0.78 22.96
C HIS A 127 -11.27 0.99 21.49
N LYS A 128 -10.72 -0.03 20.81
CA LYS A 128 -10.42 0.02 19.38
C LYS A 128 -11.67 0.30 18.55
N ALA A 129 -12.80 -0.33 18.89
CA ALA A 129 -14.07 -0.07 18.22
C ALA A 129 -14.50 1.40 18.38
N ALA A 130 -14.48 1.94 19.61
CA ALA A 130 -14.83 3.34 19.87
C ALA A 130 -13.93 4.34 19.14
N VAL A 131 -12.63 4.03 19.01
CA VAL A 131 -11.68 4.82 18.21
C VAL A 131 -12.07 4.84 16.73
N ILE A 132 -12.44 3.69 16.17
CA ILE A 132 -12.83 3.58 14.76
C ILE A 132 -14.15 4.31 14.51
N GLU A 133 -15.14 4.16 15.38
CA GLU A 133 -16.42 4.87 15.28
C GLU A 133 -16.24 6.39 15.25
N ARG A 134 -15.38 6.93 16.12
CA ARG A 134 -15.04 8.36 16.13
C ARG A 134 -14.38 8.81 14.83
N ALA A 135 -13.45 8.04 14.30
CA ALA A 135 -12.76 8.35 13.05
C ALA A 135 -13.72 8.32 11.84
N LEU A 136 -14.62 7.33 11.79
CA LEU A 136 -15.65 7.23 10.76
C LEU A 136 -16.63 8.41 10.83
N ALA A 137 -17.02 8.85 12.03
CA ALA A 137 -17.85 10.03 12.20
C ALA A 137 -17.17 11.30 11.68
N LEU A 138 -15.88 11.48 11.96
CA LEU A 138 -15.11 12.64 11.50
C LEU A 138 -14.92 12.66 9.97
N HIS A 139 -14.76 11.50 9.34
CA HIS A 139 -14.37 11.40 7.93
C HIS A 139 -15.49 10.94 6.99
N GLY A 140 -16.69 10.65 7.51
CA GLY A 140 -17.79 10.02 6.79
C GLY A 140 -18.23 10.74 5.50
N ALA A 141 -18.11 12.07 5.43
CA ALA A 141 -18.43 12.84 4.23
C ALA A 141 -17.56 12.49 3.01
N HIS A 142 -16.40 11.86 3.22
CA HIS A 142 -15.44 11.53 2.16
C HIS A 142 -15.37 10.02 1.84
N ARG A 143 -16.21 9.20 2.46
CA ARG A 143 -16.15 7.72 2.30
C ARG A 143 -16.41 7.21 0.88
N ALA A 144 -17.07 8.02 0.05
CA ALA A 144 -17.36 7.66 -1.34
C ALA A 144 -16.14 7.75 -2.27
N ASP A 145 -15.08 8.45 -1.84
CA ASP A 145 -13.82 8.52 -2.57
C ASP A 145 -12.79 7.56 -1.92
N PRO A 146 -12.38 6.48 -2.62
CA PRO A 146 -11.39 5.54 -2.11
C PRO A 146 -10.03 6.18 -1.80
N PHE A 147 -9.63 7.21 -2.56
CA PHE A 147 -8.38 7.93 -2.29
C PHE A 147 -8.49 8.71 -0.98
N GLU A 148 -9.58 9.45 -0.77
CA GLU A 148 -9.80 10.17 0.49
C GLU A 148 -9.95 9.21 1.68
N THR A 149 -10.59 8.06 1.47
CA THR A 149 -10.68 7.02 2.51
C THR A 149 -9.31 6.51 2.92
N LEU A 150 -8.45 6.15 1.97
CA LEU A 150 -7.07 5.74 2.22
C LEU A 150 -6.25 6.85 2.90
N ARG A 151 -6.34 8.08 2.40
CA ARG A 151 -5.60 9.23 2.92
C ARG A 151 -6.01 9.61 4.35
N ARG A 152 -7.29 9.44 4.68
CA ARG A 152 -7.84 9.86 5.98
C ARG A 152 -7.73 8.78 7.04
N LEU A 153 -8.01 7.52 6.70
CA LEU A 153 -8.12 6.42 7.66
C LEU A 153 -6.98 5.38 7.57
N GLY A 154 -6.17 5.43 6.52
CA GLY A 154 -5.13 4.43 6.25
C GLY A 154 -3.77 4.70 6.89
N GLY A 155 -2.82 3.85 6.53
CA GLY A 155 -1.40 3.96 6.85
C GLY A 155 -0.54 4.10 5.59
N LEU A 156 0.69 4.60 5.72
CA LEU A 156 1.60 4.75 4.58
C LEU A 156 1.89 3.39 3.93
N GLU A 157 2.03 2.36 4.76
CA GLU A 157 2.19 0.96 4.38
C GLU A 157 0.97 0.39 3.63
N ILE A 158 -0.24 0.72 4.08
CA ILE A 158 -1.48 0.33 3.39
C ILE A 158 -1.56 1.04 2.03
N ALA A 159 -1.20 2.32 1.96
CA ALA A 159 -1.16 3.07 0.72
C ALA A 159 -0.13 2.49 -0.27
N ALA A 160 1.03 2.06 0.20
CA ALA A 160 2.00 1.37 -0.64
C ALA A 160 1.50 0.01 -1.13
N LEU A 161 0.85 -0.80 -0.29
CA LEU A 161 0.24 -2.05 -0.74
C LEU A 161 -0.85 -1.81 -1.79
N ALA A 162 -1.71 -0.82 -1.58
CA ALA A 162 -2.70 -0.42 -2.58
C ALA A 162 -2.04 0.02 -3.89
N GLY A 163 -0.93 0.74 -3.80
CA GLY A 163 -0.12 1.15 -4.96
C GLY A 163 0.46 -0.04 -5.72
N ALA A 164 1.02 -1.02 -5.00
CA ALA A 164 1.59 -2.23 -5.57
C ALA A 164 0.56 -3.08 -6.33
N TYR A 165 -0.65 -3.22 -5.77
CA TYR A 165 -1.72 -4.00 -6.41
C TYR A 165 -2.51 -3.22 -7.45
N ARG A 166 -2.31 -1.90 -7.57
CA ARG A 166 -2.97 -1.10 -8.59
C ARG A 166 -2.32 -1.39 -9.94
N PRO A 167 -3.08 -1.80 -10.97
CA PRO A 167 -2.51 -1.99 -12.30
C PRO A 167 -1.79 -0.72 -12.72
N ALA A 168 -0.57 -0.85 -13.24
CA ALA A 168 0.04 0.25 -13.94
C ALA A 168 -0.95 0.68 -15.03
N ARG A 169 -1.39 1.95 -15.04
CA ARG A 169 -2.10 2.49 -16.21
C ARG A 169 -1.18 2.24 -17.39
N ARG A 170 -1.50 1.23 -18.19
CA ARG A 170 -0.81 0.98 -19.45
C ARG A 170 -0.94 2.29 -20.22
N LYS A 171 0.17 2.98 -20.52
CA LYS A 171 0.19 3.80 -21.73
C LYS A 171 -0.33 2.88 -22.82
N ALA A 172 -1.38 3.28 -23.51
CA ALA A 172 -1.99 2.48 -24.56
C ALA A 172 -0.89 2.06 -25.53
N TRP A 173 -0.39 0.84 -25.36
CA TRP A 173 0.42 0.18 -26.36
C TRP A 173 -0.60 -0.30 -27.38
N SER A 174 -0.83 0.52 -28.41
CA SER A 174 -1.46 0.09 -29.64
C SER A 174 -0.51 -0.89 -30.32
N PRO A 175 -0.85 -2.18 -30.46
CA PRO A 175 -0.10 -3.09 -31.33
C PRO A 175 -0.38 -2.85 -32.82
N TRP A 176 -1.26 -1.90 -33.19
CA TRP A 176 -1.84 -1.80 -34.52
C TRP A 176 -1.44 -0.56 -35.34
N SER A 177 -0.46 0.24 -34.90
CA SER A 177 -0.10 1.48 -35.61
C SER A 177 1.13 1.40 -36.52
N THR A 178 1.69 0.22 -36.82
CA THR A 178 2.88 0.10 -37.71
C THR A 178 2.75 -0.84 -38.91
N ALA A 179 1.56 -1.35 -39.27
CA ALA A 179 1.45 -2.31 -40.37
C ALA A 179 0.47 -1.98 -41.52
N THR A 180 -0.22 -0.83 -41.53
CA THR A 180 -1.23 -0.55 -42.58
C THR A 180 -0.99 0.68 -43.45
N SER A 181 0.16 1.35 -43.33
CA SER A 181 0.49 2.51 -44.19
C SER A 181 1.34 2.18 -45.41
N ALA A 182 1.77 0.93 -45.60
CA ALA A 182 2.64 0.53 -46.72
C ALA A 182 1.94 -0.22 -47.89
N ALA A 183 0.64 -0.53 -47.79
CA ALA A 183 -0.04 -1.42 -48.75
C ALA A 183 -1.11 -0.76 -49.66
N SER A 184 -1.25 0.57 -49.71
CA SER A 184 -2.27 1.23 -50.55
C SER A 184 -1.76 2.15 -51.67
N ARG A 185 -0.47 2.09 -52.04
CA ARG A 185 0.09 2.93 -53.13
C ARG A 185 0.80 2.16 -54.26
N ARG A 186 0.26 1.01 -54.67
CA ARG A 186 0.67 0.36 -55.94
C ARG A 186 -0.50 -0.28 -56.67
N SER A 187 -1.40 0.54 -57.22
CA SER A 187 -2.27 0.15 -58.34
C SER A 187 -3.10 1.34 -58.84
N ALA A 188 -2.46 2.32 -59.49
CA ALA A 188 -3.12 3.26 -60.40
C ALA A 188 -2.08 4.10 -61.13
N ARG A 189 -1.58 3.59 -62.27
CA ARG A 189 -0.98 4.33 -63.38
C ARG A 189 -0.69 3.34 -64.51
N CYS A 190 -1.73 3.05 -65.28
CA CYS A 190 -1.70 2.56 -66.67
C CYS A 190 -3.03 2.96 -67.31
N ALA A 191 -3.08 4.21 -67.78
CA ALA A 191 -3.92 4.77 -68.85
C ALA A 191 -3.64 6.28 -68.87
#